data_AF-A0A496R6N5-F1
#
_entry.id   AF-A0A496R6N5-F1
#
_cell.length_a   1.000
_cell.length_b   1.000
_cell.length_c   1.000
_cell.angle_alpha   90.00
_cell.angle_beta   90.00
_cell.angle_gamma   90.00
#
_symmetry.space_group_name_H-M   'P 1'
#
loop_
_entity.id
_entity.type
_entity.pdbx_description
1 polymer ?
#
loop_
_entity_poly.entity_id
_entity_poly.type
_entity_poly.pdbx_seq_one_letter_code
_entity_poly.pdbx_strand_id
1 'polypeptide(L)'
;VEAHSRGYDESSAAASFKNHGYPTAELLLAYRQIARAGGSSGSLVSGRIIASGGLRTPRDFAVSLACGSHLAAAALPFIRLASEGGIDALSEYIGELGIGIRAAIVLGGTGSLENFRKSELRIIPEVLDNAEKLAEEALKAMDR
;
A
#
# COMPACT_ATOMS: atom_id res chain seq x y z
N VAL A 1 -16.94 -7.53 4.90
CA VAL A 1 -17.96 -6.92 4.01
C VAL A 1 -19.27 -7.72 4.01
N GLU A 2 -19.40 -8.82 4.78
CA GLU A 2 -20.67 -9.56 4.97
C GLU A 2 -21.07 -9.68 6.46
N ALA A 3 -21.01 -8.61 7.25
CA ALA A 3 -21.32 -8.67 8.69
C ALA A 3 -22.71 -8.10 9.07
N HIS A 4 -23.62 -7.96 8.10
CA HIS A 4 -24.90 -7.28 8.34
C HIS A 4 -26.15 -8.12 8.07
N SER A 5 -26.01 -9.44 7.91
CA SER A 5 -27.17 -10.30 7.72
C SER A 5 -27.15 -11.50 8.67
N ARG A 6 -27.56 -11.28 9.93
CA ARG A 6 -28.40 -12.15 10.79
C ARG A 6 -28.07 -11.94 12.27
N GLY A 7 -29.10 -11.96 13.11
CA GLY A 7 -29.04 -11.71 14.55
C GLY A 7 -28.35 -12.81 15.37
N TYR A 8 -27.06 -13.02 15.14
CA TYR A 8 -26.15 -13.69 16.07
C TYR A 8 -25.29 -12.64 16.78
N ASP A 9 -24.77 -12.98 17.96
CA ASP A 9 -23.68 -12.25 18.66
C ASP A 9 -22.33 -12.41 17.91
N GLU A 10 -22.37 -12.32 16.57
CA GLU A 10 -21.23 -12.31 15.65
C GLU A 10 -20.37 -11.06 15.84
N SER A 11 -20.92 -10.03 16.49
CA SER A 11 -20.19 -8.82 16.88
C SER A 11 -18.96 -9.16 17.73
N SER A 12 -19.07 -10.14 18.64
CA SER A 12 -17.96 -10.57 19.52
C SER A 12 -16.86 -11.31 18.74
N ALA A 13 -17.23 -12.26 17.87
CA ALA A 13 -16.27 -13.02 17.07
C ALA A 13 -15.59 -12.14 16.01
N ALA A 14 -16.33 -11.31 15.28
CA ALA A 14 -15.77 -10.39 14.30
C ALA A 14 -14.89 -9.30 14.96
N ALA A 15 -15.25 -8.83 16.15
CA ALA A 15 -14.44 -7.87 16.90
C ALA A 15 -13.06 -8.45 17.27
N SER A 16 -12.95 -9.75 17.52
CA SER A 16 -11.68 -10.40 17.83
C SER A 16 -10.66 -10.32 16.68
N PHE A 17 -11.12 -10.14 15.43
CA PHE A 17 -10.29 -9.98 14.24
C PHE A 17 -10.12 -8.52 13.80
N LYS A 18 -10.62 -7.54 14.56
CA LYS A 18 -10.66 -6.13 14.13
C LYS A 18 -9.29 -5.54 13.77
N ASN A 19 -8.23 -6.02 14.43
CA ASN A 19 -6.84 -5.60 14.19
C ASN A 19 -5.99 -6.77 13.67
N HIS A 20 -6.63 -7.76 13.03
CA HIS A 20 -5.91 -8.88 12.43
C HIS A 20 -5.26 -8.47 11.10
N GLY A 21 -4.01 -8.86 10.92
CA GLY A 21 -3.22 -8.57 9.72
C GLY A 21 -2.21 -7.43 9.91
N TYR A 22 -1.51 -7.11 8.84
CA TYR A 22 -0.45 -6.10 8.84
C TYR A 22 -0.89 -4.83 8.09
N PRO A 23 -0.54 -3.64 8.59
CA PRO A 23 -0.68 -2.40 7.85
C PRO A 23 0.04 -2.46 6.49
N THR A 24 -0.62 -1.99 5.43
CA THR A 24 -0.04 -1.96 4.07
C THR A 24 1.32 -1.25 4.03
N ALA A 25 1.49 -0.18 4.80
CA ALA A 25 2.76 0.57 4.85
C ALA A 25 3.92 -0.27 5.38
N GLU A 26 3.70 -1.04 6.45
CA GLU A 26 4.73 -1.90 7.05
C GLU A 26 5.13 -3.02 6.07
N LEU A 27 4.15 -3.66 5.43
CA LEU A 27 4.41 -4.68 4.41
C LEU A 27 5.20 -4.12 3.22
N LEU A 28 4.80 -2.97 2.69
CA LEU A 28 5.51 -2.36 1.56
C LEU A 28 6.96 -2.04 1.92
N LEU A 29 7.22 -1.54 3.12
CA LEU A 29 8.57 -1.24 3.59
C LEU A 29 9.40 -2.52 3.81
N ALA A 30 8.80 -3.56 4.39
CA ALA A 30 9.46 -4.85 4.57
C ALA A 30 9.87 -5.45 3.21
N TYR A 31 8.95 -5.51 2.26
CA TYR A 31 9.24 -6.02 0.91
C TYR A 31 10.19 -5.11 0.13
N ARG A 32 10.19 -3.79 0.37
CA ARG A 32 11.20 -2.87 -0.18
C ARG A 32 12.60 -3.24 0.29
N GLN A 33 12.76 -3.52 1.59
CA GLN A 33 14.04 -3.92 2.16
C GLN A 33 14.52 -5.24 1.55
N ILE A 34 13.64 -6.24 1.46
CA ILE A 34 13.94 -7.54 0.81
C ILE A 34 14.35 -7.33 -0.65
N ALA A 35 13.59 -6.52 -1.41
CA ALA A 35 13.92 -6.21 -2.80
C ALA A 35 15.28 -5.51 -2.95
N ARG A 36 15.62 -4.58 -2.04
CA ARG A 36 16.90 -3.86 -2.03
C ARG A 36 18.08 -4.74 -1.60
N ALA A 37 17.86 -5.70 -0.70
CA ALA A 37 18.89 -6.65 -0.27
C ALA A 37 19.35 -7.59 -1.40
N GLY A 38 18.50 -7.80 -2.41
CA GLY A 38 18.83 -8.62 -3.58
C GLY A 38 18.81 -10.12 -3.28
N GLY A 39 19.70 -10.88 -3.94
CA GLY A 39 19.73 -12.34 -3.86
C GLY A 39 18.49 -13.01 -4.49
N SER A 40 18.28 -14.29 -4.18
CA SER A 40 17.15 -15.06 -4.69
C SER A 40 15.81 -14.46 -4.24
N SER A 41 15.67 -14.16 -2.94
CA SER A 41 14.43 -13.60 -2.36
C SER A 41 14.13 -12.20 -2.87
N GLY A 42 15.12 -11.30 -2.96
CA GLY A 42 14.92 -9.97 -3.52
C GLY A 42 14.53 -10.01 -5.00
N SER A 43 15.13 -10.91 -5.78
CA SER A 43 14.80 -11.09 -7.20
C SER A 43 13.37 -11.61 -7.41
N LEU A 44 12.85 -12.40 -6.48
CA LEU A 44 11.48 -12.92 -6.54
C LEU A 44 10.42 -11.83 -6.39
N VAL A 45 10.69 -10.79 -5.60
CA VAL A 45 9.73 -9.72 -5.28
C VAL A 45 9.96 -8.41 -6.04
N SER A 46 11.18 -8.16 -6.51
CA SER A 46 11.54 -6.91 -7.18
C SER A 46 10.65 -6.63 -8.39
N GLY A 47 10.02 -5.44 -8.40
CA GLY A 47 9.12 -5.02 -9.47
C GLY A 47 7.76 -5.73 -9.52
N ARG A 48 7.44 -6.60 -8.54
CA ARG A 48 6.20 -7.41 -8.53
C ARG A 48 5.25 -7.08 -7.38
N ILE A 49 5.58 -6.06 -6.58
CA ILE A 49 4.77 -5.64 -5.44
C ILE A 49 3.63 -4.75 -5.91
N ILE A 50 2.39 -5.08 -5.53
CA ILE A 50 1.21 -4.26 -5.78
C ILE A 50 0.66 -3.79 -4.43
N ALA A 51 0.56 -2.48 -4.24
CA ALA A 51 -0.06 -1.90 -3.06
C ALA A 51 -1.58 -1.88 -3.23
N SER A 52 -2.30 -2.45 -2.28
CA SER A 52 -3.75 -2.32 -2.19
C SER A 52 -4.20 -2.24 -0.74
N GLY A 53 -5.42 -1.74 -0.52
CA GLY A 53 -6.01 -1.59 0.81
C GLY A 53 -5.60 -0.28 1.51
N GLY A 54 -6.58 0.52 1.90
CA GLY A 54 -6.36 1.75 2.67
C GLY A 54 -5.93 2.99 1.87
N LEU A 55 -5.77 2.89 0.55
CA LEU A 55 -5.44 4.02 -0.33
C LEU A 55 -6.69 4.85 -0.62
N ARG A 56 -6.69 6.14 -0.28
CA ARG A 56 -7.88 7.02 -0.35
C ARG A 56 -7.63 8.34 -1.07
N THR A 57 -6.39 8.83 -1.03
CA THR A 57 -6.01 10.14 -1.56
C THR A 57 -4.82 10.02 -2.51
N PRO A 58 -4.55 11.01 -3.39
CA PRO A 58 -3.37 10.96 -4.25
C PRO A 58 -2.05 10.78 -3.48
N ARG A 59 -1.98 11.29 -2.24
CA ARG A 59 -0.85 11.09 -1.34
C ARG A 59 -0.64 9.62 -0.99
N ASP A 60 -1.71 8.87 -0.68
CA ASP A 60 -1.59 7.45 -0.31
C ASP A 60 -1.04 6.61 -1.48
N PHE A 61 -1.52 6.90 -2.70
CA PHE A 61 -1.02 6.25 -3.92
C PHE A 61 0.45 6.59 -4.17
N ALA A 62 0.81 7.87 -4.10
CA ALA A 62 2.20 8.31 -4.28
C ALA A 62 3.14 7.69 -3.22
N VAL A 63 2.76 7.73 -1.94
CA VAL A 63 3.56 7.12 -0.86
C VAL A 63 3.70 5.62 -1.07
N SER A 64 2.65 4.92 -1.47
CA SER A 64 2.73 3.47 -1.74
C SER A 64 3.73 3.15 -2.85
N LEU A 65 3.74 3.94 -3.93
CA LEU A 65 4.70 3.83 -5.02
C LEU A 65 6.12 4.13 -4.53
N ALA A 66 6.30 5.20 -3.75
CA ALA A 66 7.59 5.57 -3.17
C ALA A 66 8.12 4.49 -2.22
N CYS A 67 7.23 3.80 -1.49
CA CYS A 67 7.55 2.64 -0.66
C CYS A 67 7.96 1.41 -1.47
N GLY A 68 7.92 1.44 -2.81
CA GLY A 68 8.47 0.39 -3.67
C GLY A 68 7.44 -0.49 -4.35
N SER A 69 6.14 -0.18 -4.25
CA SER A 69 5.14 -0.86 -5.06
C SER A 69 5.30 -0.50 -6.53
N HIS A 70 5.14 -1.49 -7.42
CA HIS A 70 5.13 -1.27 -8.85
C HIS A 70 3.81 -0.65 -9.32
N LEU A 71 2.71 -1.02 -8.64
CA LEU A 71 1.37 -0.52 -8.87
C LEU A 71 0.70 -0.19 -7.53
N ALA A 72 -0.28 0.71 -7.59
CA ALA A 72 -1.12 1.10 -6.45
C ALA A 72 -2.58 1.03 -6.89
N ALA A 73 -3.42 0.35 -6.08
CA ALA A 73 -4.80 0.06 -6.41
C ALA A 73 -5.74 0.30 -5.22
N ALA A 74 -6.96 0.72 -5.52
CA ALA A 74 -8.03 0.85 -4.53
C ALA A 74 -9.36 0.37 -5.12
N ALA A 75 -10.21 -0.22 -4.29
CA ALA A 75 -11.55 -0.67 -4.69
C ALA A 75 -12.64 0.19 -4.03
N LEU A 76 -12.62 0.28 -2.70
CA LEU A 76 -13.68 0.93 -1.93
C LEU A 76 -13.93 2.41 -2.30
N PRO A 77 -12.90 3.27 -2.51
CA PRO A 77 -13.14 4.64 -2.96
C PRO A 77 -13.85 4.71 -4.31
N PHE A 78 -13.45 3.87 -5.28
CA PHE A 78 -14.09 3.81 -6.59
C PHE A 78 -15.55 3.36 -6.49
N ILE A 79 -15.83 2.31 -5.72
CA ILE A 79 -17.20 1.80 -5.54
C ILE A 79 -18.11 2.88 -4.93
N ARG A 80 -17.62 3.60 -3.91
CA ARG A 80 -18.38 4.67 -3.24
C ARG A 80 -18.67 5.83 -4.19
N LEU A 81 -17.64 6.33 -4.88
CA LEU A 81 -17.79 7.42 -5.83
C LEU A 81 -18.73 7.05 -6.99
N ALA A 82 -18.63 5.82 -7.51
CA ALA A 82 -19.54 5.32 -8.53
C ALA A 82 -21.00 5.31 -8.05
N SER A 83 -21.23 4.91 -6.79
CA SER A 83 -22.57 4.83 -6.19
C SER A 83 -23.16 6.21 -5.88
N GLU A 84 -22.33 7.18 -5.48
CA GLU A 84 -22.77 8.49 -5.00
C GLU A 84 -22.84 9.54 -6.12
N GLY A 85 -21.86 9.54 -7.04
CA GLY A 85 -21.71 10.56 -8.08
C GLY A 85 -21.54 10.02 -9.50
N GLY A 86 -21.61 8.70 -9.70
CA GLY A 86 -21.57 8.09 -11.02
C GLY A 86 -20.24 8.25 -11.76
N ILE A 87 -20.31 8.25 -13.09
CA ILE A 87 -19.13 8.27 -13.98
C ILE A 87 -18.33 9.57 -13.87
N ASP A 88 -18.99 10.70 -13.63
CA ASP A 88 -18.35 12.01 -13.57
C ASP A 88 -17.45 12.12 -12.33
N ALA A 89 -17.96 11.69 -11.17
CA ALA A 89 -17.18 11.64 -9.93
C ALA A 89 -15.98 10.68 -10.03
N LEU A 90 -16.12 9.57 -10.76
CA LEU A 90 -14.99 8.67 -11.04
C LEU A 90 -13.93 9.34 -11.92
N SER A 91 -14.37 10.03 -12.97
CA SER A 91 -13.47 10.73 -13.91
C SER A 91 -12.68 11.83 -13.19
N GLU A 92 -13.36 12.63 -12.36
CA GLU A 92 -12.74 13.66 -11.52
C GLU A 92 -11.70 13.05 -10.57
N TYR A 93 -12.08 12.01 -9.83
CA TYR A 93 -11.17 11.34 -8.89
C TYR A 93 -9.94 10.73 -9.58
N ILE A 94 -10.10 10.10 -10.75
CA ILE A 94 -8.97 9.59 -11.53
C ILE A 94 -8.07 10.74 -11.99
N GLY A 95 -8.66 11.86 -12.42
CA GLY A 95 -7.94 13.08 -12.77
C GLY A 95 -7.10 13.63 -11.61
N GLU A 96 -7.71 13.75 -10.43
CA GLU A 96 -7.05 14.18 -9.18
C GLU A 96 -5.91 13.25 -8.78
N LEU A 97 -6.12 11.94 -8.84
CA LEU A 97 -5.05 10.95 -8.60
C LEU A 97 -3.87 11.17 -9.54
N GLY A 98 -4.14 11.35 -10.84
CA GLY A 98 -3.11 11.63 -11.84
C GLY A 98 -2.32 12.91 -11.56
N ILE A 99 -3.02 14.00 -11.21
CA ILE A 99 -2.40 15.29 -10.88
C ILE A 99 -1.55 15.16 -9.61
N GLY A 100 -2.11 14.59 -8.54
CA GLY A 100 -1.42 14.48 -7.25
C GLY A 100 -0.20 13.57 -7.30
N ILE A 101 -0.24 12.46 -8.05
CA ILE A 101 0.93 11.59 -8.24
C ILE A 101 2.03 12.34 -9.02
N ARG A 102 1.69 13.06 -10.10
CA ARG A 102 2.68 13.87 -10.84
C ARG A 102 3.26 14.98 -9.97
N ALA A 103 2.44 15.65 -9.16
CA ALA A 103 2.90 16.65 -8.21
C ALA A 103 3.88 16.03 -7.20
N ALA A 104 3.58 14.84 -6.67
CA ALA A 104 4.48 14.15 -5.75
C ALA A 104 5.83 13.78 -6.39
N ILE A 105 5.83 13.34 -7.66
CA ILE A 105 7.05 13.06 -8.43
C ILE A 105 7.93 14.32 -8.55
N VAL A 106 7.33 15.46 -8.93
CA VAL A 106 8.01 16.76 -9.06
C VAL A 106 8.53 17.26 -7.71
N LEU A 107 7.69 17.26 -6.68
CA LEU A 107 8.05 17.72 -5.33
C LEU A 107 9.07 16.80 -4.67
N GLY A 108 9.07 15.52 -5.03
CA GLY A 108 10.10 14.55 -4.62
C GLY A 108 11.44 14.75 -5.33
N GLY A 109 11.55 15.72 -6.25
CA GLY A 109 12.78 16.00 -6.99
C GLY A 109 13.13 14.92 -8.01
N THR A 110 12.14 14.15 -8.48
CA THR A 110 12.37 13.03 -9.42
C THR A 110 11.76 13.33 -10.78
N GLY A 111 12.49 13.01 -11.86
CA GLY A 111 12.02 13.23 -13.23
C GLY A 111 11.16 12.11 -13.81
N SER A 112 10.97 11.01 -13.07
CA SER A 112 10.23 9.83 -13.53
C SER A 112 9.62 9.06 -12.38
N LEU A 113 8.55 8.33 -12.65
CA LEU A 113 7.94 7.42 -11.68
C LEU A 113 8.93 6.34 -11.21
N GLU A 114 9.80 5.86 -12.10
CA GLU A 114 10.80 4.85 -11.72
C GLU A 114 11.78 5.38 -10.68
N ASN A 115 12.26 6.61 -10.86
CA ASN A 115 13.16 7.25 -9.89
C ASN A 115 12.41 7.58 -8.59
N PHE A 116 11.16 8.02 -8.69
CA PHE A 116 10.31 8.28 -7.52
C PHE A 116 10.13 7.06 -6.62
N ARG A 117 9.95 5.86 -7.21
CA ARG A 117 9.88 4.61 -6.43
C ARG A 117 11.18 4.31 -5.68
N LYS A 118 12.31 4.78 -6.17
CA LYS A 118 13.64 4.55 -5.59
C LYS A 118 14.04 5.62 -4.56
N SER A 119 13.25 6.68 -4.42
CA SER A 119 13.52 7.80 -3.50
C SER A 119 13.75 7.34 -2.06
N GLU A 120 14.60 8.09 -1.37
CA GLU A 120 14.78 7.93 0.08
C GLU A 120 13.57 8.49 0.83
N LEU A 121 13.10 7.73 1.82
CA LEU A 121 11.90 8.04 2.58
C LEU A 121 12.26 8.39 4.00
N ARG A 122 11.63 9.44 4.54
CA ARG A 122 11.62 9.66 5.99
C ARG A 122 10.44 8.90 6.57
N ILE A 123 10.74 7.86 7.36
CA ILE A 123 9.76 6.95 7.93
C ILE A 123 9.76 7.16 9.45
N ILE A 124 8.59 7.06 10.06
CA ILE A 124 8.44 7.12 11.51
C ILE A 124 9.14 5.89 12.11
N PRO A 125 9.98 6.02 13.16
CA PRO A 125 10.76 4.90 13.69
C PRO A 125 9.94 3.64 14.00
N GLU A 126 8.79 3.79 14.65
CA GLU A 126 7.90 2.66 14.98
C GLU A 126 7.49 1.83 13.75
N VAL A 127 7.15 2.50 12.64
CA VAL A 127 6.74 1.84 11.40
C VAL A 127 7.94 1.14 10.75
N LEU A 128 9.12 1.75 10.82
CA LEU A 128 10.34 1.17 10.29
C LEU A 128 10.75 -0.08 11.09
N ASP A 129 10.73 0.00 12.42
CA ASP A 129 11.06 -1.12 13.31
C ASP A 129 10.14 -2.32 13.06
N ASN A 130 8.84 -2.08 12.87
CA ASN A 130 7.88 -3.14 12.54
C ASN A 130 8.18 -3.76 11.17
N ALA A 131 8.47 -2.94 10.16
CA ALA A 131 8.81 -3.42 8.83
C ALA A 131 10.11 -4.25 8.81
N GLU A 132 11.12 -3.83 9.56
CA GLU A 132 12.40 -4.56 9.67
C GLU A 132 12.20 -5.94 10.30
N LYS A 133 11.43 -6.02 11.39
CA LYS A 133 11.08 -7.32 12.02
C LYS A 133 10.38 -8.24 11.04
N LEU A 134 9.41 -7.73 10.29
CA LEU A 134 8.69 -8.51 9.27
C LEU A 134 9.62 -9.01 8.16
N ALA A 135 10.54 -8.17 7.70
CA ALA A 135 11.51 -8.55 6.68
C ALA A 135 12.45 -9.65 7.17
N GLU A 136 12.98 -9.53 8.40
CA GLU A 136 13.83 -10.54 9.02
C GLU A 136 13.12 -11.89 9.19
N GLU A 137 11.89 -11.87 9.69
CA GLU A 137 11.09 -13.09 9.88
C GLU A 137 10.81 -13.78 8.54
N ALA A 138 10.47 -13.01 7.50
CA ALA A 138 10.23 -13.54 6.16
C ALA A 138 11.49 -14.17 5.57
N LEU A 139 12.66 -13.53 5.70
CA LEU A 139 13.93 -14.08 5.22
C LEU A 139 14.31 -15.37 5.96
N LYS A 140 14.20 -15.39 7.30
CA LYS A 140 14.44 -16.60 8.12
C LYS A 140 13.51 -17.75 7.74
N ALA A 141 12.29 -17.47 7.28
CA ALA A 141 11.35 -18.50 6.83
C ALA A 141 11.65 -19.03 5.42
N MET A 142 12.24 -18.20 4.55
CA MET A 142 12.62 -18.58 3.18
C MET A 142 13.91 -19.42 3.11
N ASP A 143 14.77 -19.33 4.13
CA ASP A 143 16.02 -20.10 4.23
C ASP A 143 15.83 -21.49 4.89
N ARG A 144 14.60 -21.85 5.27
CA ARG A 144 14.25 -23.18 5.84
C ARG A 144 13.79 -24.14 4.76
#